data_AF-A0A0Q7T274-F1
#
_entry.id   AF-A0A0Q7T274-F1
#
_cell.length_a   1.000
_cell.length_b   1.000
_cell.length_c   1.000
_cell.angle_alpha   90.00
_cell.angle_beta   90.00
_cell.angle_gamma   90.00
#
_symmetry.space_group_name_H-M   'P 1'
#
loop_
_entity.id
_entity.type
_entity.pdbx_description
1 polymer ?
#
loop_
_entity_poly.entity_id
_entity_poly.type
_entity_poly.pdbx_seq_one_letter_code
_entity_poly.pdbx_strand_id
1 'polypeptide(L)'
;MNTQVFQPERCRFPDDAWGDRFKENERSPTPHLPQDWRTLLTLPDPPWQRTASECRYLVGLKSPLRRDRRAEIERQGRGYDIEATSTVQAVVGSVEAPDRPGAKKAVNALFDNMLAPIYHFKRRFKRGRPGMCCSEPLEPMFPHGDRDHPAHPAYPSGHSTQAHALAFLRQAVPAVD
;
A
#
# COMPACT_ATOMS: atom_id res chain seq x y z
N MET A 1 2.49 31.06 16.97
CA MET A 1 2.45 30.08 15.86
C MET A 1 0.98 29.76 15.60
N ASN A 2 0.47 30.04 14.40
CA ASN A 2 -0.94 29.80 14.07
C ASN A 2 -1.12 28.30 13.81
N THR A 3 -1.73 27.56 14.73
CA THR A 3 -2.11 26.16 14.53
C THR A 3 -3.30 26.12 13.59
N GLN A 4 -3.05 26.03 12.28
CA GLN A 4 -4.11 25.65 11.35
C GLN A 4 -4.66 24.29 11.79
N VAL A 5 -5.94 24.28 12.15
CA VAL A 5 -6.68 23.07 12.48
C VAL A 5 -6.77 22.23 11.22
N PHE A 6 -6.20 21.02 11.25
CA PHE A 6 -6.36 20.05 10.17
C PHE A 6 -7.84 19.79 9.94
N GLN A 7 -8.30 19.90 8.69
CA GLN A 7 -9.67 19.60 8.29
C GLN A 7 -9.70 18.24 7.57
N PRO A 8 -10.11 17.15 8.25
CA PRO A 8 -10.13 15.80 7.66
C PRO A 8 -10.95 15.71 6.38
N GLU A 9 -12.00 16.52 6.26
CA GLU A 9 -12.88 16.59 5.09
C GLU A 9 -12.13 16.90 3.80
N ARG A 10 -11.06 17.72 3.87
CA ARG A 10 -10.21 18.05 2.71
C ARG A 10 -9.28 16.91 2.30
N CYS A 11 -9.06 15.94 3.19
CA CYS A 11 -8.20 14.78 2.98
C CYS A 11 -9.04 13.51 2.72
N ARG A 12 -10.22 13.65 2.09
CA ARG A 12 -11.01 12.52 1.61
C ARG A 12 -10.78 12.29 0.13
N PHE A 13 -10.62 11.03 -0.23
CA PHE A 13 -10.53 10.58 -1.61
C PHE A 13 -11.95 10.42 -2.15
N PRO A 14 -12.33 11.13 -3.23
CA PRO A 14 -13.71 11.14 -3.69
C PRO A 14 -14.03 9.83 -4.43
N ASP A 15 -15.30 9.42 -4.39
CA ASP A 15 -15.74 8.12 -4.91
C ASP A 15 -15.66 8.03 -6.45
N ASP A 16 -15.84 9.16 -7.14
CA ASP A 16 -15.75 9.28 -8.59
C ASP A 16 -14.31 9.22 -9.13
N ALA A 17 -13.31 9.55 -8.31
CA ALA A 17 -11.90 9.43 -8.67
C ALA A 17 -11.33 8.00 -8.55
N TRP A 18 -12.13 7.03 -8.11
CA TRP A 18 -11.71 5.63 -8.12
C TRP A 18 -11.66 5.10 -9.55
N GLY A 19 -10.50 4.59 -9.95
CA GLY A 19 -10.40 3.78 -11.17
C GLY A 19 -11.21 2.50 -11.03
N ASP A 20 -11.91 2.10 -12.09
CA ASP A 20 -12.88 1.00 -12.02
C ASP A 20 -12.25 -0.33 -11.59
N ARG A 21 -11.04 -0.64 -12.08
CA ARG A 21 -10.26 -1.81 -11.65
C ARG A 21 -10.12 -1.91 -10.13
N PHE A 22 -10.01 -0.78 -9.43
CA PHE A 22 -9.81 -0.73 -7.98
C PHE A 22 -11.11 -0.89 -7.20
N LYS A 23 -12.26 -0.55 -7.80
CA LYS A 23 -13.57 -0.77 -7.20
C LYS A 23 -13.88 -2.27 -7.12
N GLU A 24 -13.42 -3.03 -8.10
CA GLU A 24 -13.58 -4.49 -8.18
C GLU A 24 -12.73 -5.24 -7.17
N ASN A 25 -11.56 -4.71 -6.80
CA ASN A 25 -10.63 -5.39 -5.89
C ASN A 25 -11.18 -5.67 -4.48
N GLU A 26 -12.19 -4.92 -4.00
CA GLU A 26 -12.88 -5.25 -2.73
C GLU A 26 -13.68 -6.57 -2.82
N ARG A 27 -14.03 -6.97 -4.04
CA ARG A 27 -14.75 -8.20 -4.37
C ARG A 27 -13.82 -9.32 -4.82
N SER A 28 -12.51 -9.10 -4.83
CA SER A 28 -11.55 -10.16 -5.13
C SER A 28 -11.79 -11.39 -4.26
N PRO A 29 -11.59 -12.60 -4.80
CA PRO A 29 -11.74 -13.82 -4.02
C PRO A 29 -10.79 -13.79 -2.82
N THR A 30 -11.20 -14.45 -1.74
CA THR A 30 -10.41 -14.64 -0.52
C THR A 30 -10.51 -16.10 -0.10
N PRO A 31 -9.96 -17.03 -0.90
CA PRO A 31 -10.23 -18.47 -0.79
C PRO A 31 -9.71 -19.11 0.51
N HIS A 32 -8.86 -18.41 1.26
CA HIS A 32 -8.26 -18.90 2.50
C HIS A 32 -8.66 -18.10 3.73
N LEU A 33 -9.50 -17.06 3.58
CA LEU A 33 -10.07 -16.35 4.73
C LEU A 33 -11.44 -16.94 5.12
N PRO A 34 -11.82 -16.85 6.41
CA PRO A 34 -13.18 -17.14 6.85
C PRO A 34 -14.21 -16.28 6.10
N GLN A 35 -15.44 -16.78 5.91
CA GLN A 35 -16.50 -16.04 5.22
C GLN A 35 -16.82 -14.68 5.88
N ASP A 36 -16.65 -14.60 7.20
CA ASP A 36 -16.89 -13.44 8.05
C ASP A 36 -15.63 -12.60 8.28
N TRP A 37 -14.56 -12.73 7.49
CA TRP A 37 -13.31 -12.00 7.69
C TRP A 37 -13.46 -10.49 7.88
N ARG A 38 -14.52 -9.87 7.32
CA ARG A 38 -14.80 -8.43 7.47
C ARG A 38 -15.09 -8.01 8.91
N THR A 39 -15.61 -8.91 9.74
CA THR A 39 -15.85 -8.64 11.17
C THR A 39 -14.63 -9.00 12.02
N LEU A 40 -13.81 -9.94 11.56
CA LEU A 40 -12.60 -10.39 12.25
C LEU A 40 -11.42 -9.44 12.08
N LEU A 41 -11.30 -8.82 10.90
CA LEU A 41 -10.23 -7.88 10.62
C LEU A 41 -10.64 -6.47 11.08
N THR A 42 -9.77 -5.85 11.86
CA THR A 42 -9.91 -4.44 12.25
C THR A 42 -8.64 -3.69 11.90
N LEU A 43 -8.80 -2.45 11.44
CA LEU A 43 -7.72 -1.49 11.32
C LEU A 43 -8.11 -0.25 12.11
N PRO A 44 -7.15 0.39 12.80
CA PRO A 44 -7.40 1.70 13.37
C PRO A 44 -7.72 2.68 12.25
N ASP A 45 -8.46 3.73 12.60
CA ASP A 45 -8.65 4.87 11.71
C ASP A 45 -7.29 5.40 11.22
N PRO A 46 -7.23 5.96 9.99
CA PRO A 46 -6.03 6.62 9.52
C PRO A 46 -5.53 7.63 10.57
N PRO A 47 -4.21 7.86 10.66
CA PRO A 47 -3.64 8.77 11.64
C PRO A 47 -3.86 10.24 11.25
N TRP A 48 -5.13 10.67 11.16
CA TRP A 48 -5.59 11.98 10.69
C TRP A 48 -4.88 13.13 11.41
N GLN A 49 -4.73 13.01 12.72
CA GLN A 49 -4.06 14.00 13.58
C GLN A 49 -2.58 14.17 13.27
N ARG A 50 -1.94 13.18 12.62
CA ARG A 50 -0.52 13.21 12.22
C ARG A 50 -0.33 13.63 10.76
N THR A 51 -1.39 14.01 10.04
CA THR A 51 -1.29 14.38 8.62
C THR A 51 -0.32 15.55 8.42
N ALA A 52 -0.34 16.57 9.28
CA ALA A 52 0.57 17.70 9.16
C ALA A 52 2.06 17.31 9.33
N SER A 53 2.39 16.39 10.24
CA SER A 53 3.76 15.90 10.40
C SER A 53 4.17 14.97 9.28
N GLU A 54 3.26 14.12 8.79
CA GLU A 54 3.48 13.29 7.60
C GLU A 54 3.77 14.15 6.36
N CYS A 55 2.99 15.22 6.14
CA CYS A 55 3.23 16.15 5.04
C CYS A 55 4.63 16.78 5.11
N ARG A 56 5.03 17.32 6.28
CA ARG A 56 6.39 17.88 6.46
C ARG A 56 7.48 16.85 6.22
N TYR A 57 7.29 15.62 6.70
CA TYR A 57 8.22 14.53 6.48
C TYR A 57 8.37 14.22 4.97
N LEU A 58 7.24 14.12 4.25
CA LEU A 58 7.25 13.86 2.81
C LEU A 58 7.88 14.99 1.98
N VAL A 59 7.68 16.26 2.37
CA VAL A 59 8.39 17.40 1.77
C VAL A 59 9.90 17.25 1.98
N GLY A 60 10.34 16.92 3.20
CA GLY A 60 11.75 16.66 3.49
C GLY A 60 12.34 15.50 2.67
N LEU A 61 11.55 14.45 2.41
CA LEU A 61 11.98 13.34 1.55
C LEU A 61 12.04 13.70 0.06
N LYS A 62 11.32 14.72 -0.40
CA LYS A 62 11.42 15.22 -1.79
C LYS A 62 12.74 15.97 -2.08
N SER A 63 13.57 16.19 -1.07
CA SER A 63 14.94 16.72 -1.18
C SER A 63 15.88 15.76 -1.98
N PRO A 64 17.20 16.05 -2.10
CA PRO A 64 18.13 15.29 -2.96
C PRO A 64 18.02 13.76 -2.89
N LEU A 65 17.67 13.20 -1.72
CA LEU A 65 17.50 11.76 -1.52
C LEU A 65 16.54 11.10 -2.52
N ARG A 66 15.39 11.73 -2.82
CA ARG A 66 14.44 11.18 -3.81
C ARG A 66 15.01 11.24 -5.22
N ARG A 67 15.76 12.30 -5.55
CA ARG A 67 16.40 12.44 -6.87
C ARG A 67 17.43 11.32 -7.06
N ASP A 68 18.26 11.08 -6.07
CA ASP A 68 19.37 10.12 -6.15
C ASP A 68 18.86 8.67 -6.17
N ARG A 69 17.70 8.39 -5.56
CA ARG A 69 17.04 7.08 -5.57
C ARG A 69 15.85 6.97 -6.54
N ARG A 70 15.68 7.93 -7.46
CA ARG A 70 14.46 8.05 -8.28
C ARG A 70 14.16 6.78 -9.07
N ALA A 71 15.16 6.23 -9.76
CA ALA A 71 14.98 5.03 -10.58
C ALA A 71 14.56 3.81 -9.74
N GLU A 72 15.10 3.66 -8.54
CA GLU A 72 14.74 2.58 -7.61
C GLU A 72 13.30 2.74 -7.12
N ILE A 73 12.92 3.95 -6.70
CA ILE A 73 11.57 4.26 -6.21
C ILE A 73 10.55 4.09 -7.34
N GLU A 74 10.86 4.53 -8.56
CA GLU A 74 9.99 4.34 -9.72
C GLU A 74 9.84 2.86 -10.04
N ARG A 75 10.92 2.07 -10.04
CA ARG A 75 10.85 0.62 -10.25
C ARG A 75 9.95 -0.07 -9.22
N GLN A 76 10.12 0.23 -7.94
CA GLN A 76 9.26 -0.31 -6.86
C GLN A 76 7.82 0.21 -6.94
N GLY A 77 7.63 1.45 -7.44
CA GLY A 77 6.33 2.08 -7.56
C GLY A 77 5.50 1.62 -8.75
N ARG A 78 6.14 1.30 -9.88
CA ARG A 78 5.51 0.73 -11.08
C ARG A 78 5.26 -0.77 -10.96
N GLY A 79 5.97 -1.40 -10.03
CA GLY A 79 5.89 -2.82 -9.74
C GLY A 79 4.49 -3.31 -9.43
N TYR A 80 4.19 -4.52 -9.90
CA TYR A 80 3.14 -5.33 -9.28
C TYR A 80 3.74 -6.01 -8.03
N ASP A 81 3.07 -7.05 -7.53
CA ASP A 81 3.41 -7.76 -6.29
C ASP A 81 4.90 -8.12 -6.17
N ILE A 82 5.55 -8.53 -7.27
CA ILE A 82 6.95 -8.95 -7.29
C ILE A 82 7.88 -7.76 -7.08
N GLU A 83 7.79 -6.70 -7.89
CA GLU A 83 8.74 -5.58 -7.75
C GLU A 83 8.42 -4.71 -6.52
N ALA A 84 7.16 -4.62 -6.13
CA ALA A 84 6.73 -3.98 -4.88
C ALA A 84 7.34 -4.66 -3.63
N THR A 85 7.61 -5.96 -3.71
CA THR A 85 8.22 -6.73 -2.62
C THR A 85 9.69 -7.08 -2.85
N SER A 86 10.31 -6.60 -3.94
CA SER A 86 11.68 -6.94 -4.34
C SER A 86 12.72 -6.72 -3.24
N THR A 87 12.61 -5.65 -2.45
CA THR A 87 13.53 -5.38 -1.32
C THR A 87 13.41 -6.44 -0.23
N VAL A 88 12.18 -6.91 0.06
CA VAL A 88 11.98 -8.00 1.02
C VAL A 88 12.51 -9.29 0.45
N GLN A 89 12.20 -9.59 -0.81
CA GLN A 89 12.70 -10.78 -1.53
C GLN A 89 14.23 -10.86 -1.59
N ALA A 90 14.93 -9.72 -1.70
CA ALA A 90 16.39 -9.68 -1.66
C ALA A 90 16.98 -10.20 -0.33
N VAL A 91 16.21 -10.11 0.76
CA VAL A 91 16.61 -10.61 2.08
C VAL A 91 16.05 -12.00 2.35
N VAL A 92 14.79 -12.24 1.99
CA VAL A 92 14.08 -13.49 2.36
C VAL A 92 14.19 -14.60 1.32
N GLY A 93 14.71 -14.28 0.13
CA GLY A 93 14.71 -15.14 -1.05
C GLY A 93 13.57 -14.83 -2.01
N SER A 94 13.73 -15.23 -3.27
CA SER A 94 12.70 -15.08 -4.30
C SER A 94 11.46 -15.89 -3.93
N VAL A 95 10.28 -15.30 -4.12
CA VAL A 95 9.00 -16.00 -3.96
C VAL A 95 8.73 -17.04 -5.05
N GLU A 96 9.49 -16.98 -6.15
CA GLU A 96 9.35 -17.86 -7.31
C GLU A 96 10.36 -19.01 -7.33
N ALA A 97 11.17 -19.17 -6.26
CA ALA A 97 12.23 -20.17 -6.20
C ALA A 97 11.65 -21.61 -6.38
N PRO A 98 12.03 -22.32 -7.45
CA PRO A 98 11.40 -23.60 -7.83
C PRO A 98 11.71 -24.75 -6.87
N ASP A 99 12.79 -24.63 -6.11
CA ASP A 99 13.24 -25.58 -5.08
C ASP A 99 12.41 -25.51 -3.79
N ARG A 100 11.45 -24.57 -3.67
CA ARG A 100 10.70 -24.33 -2.43
C ARG A 100 9.17 -24.31 -2.65
N PRO A 101 8.56 -25.45 -3.06
CA PRO A 101 7.13 -25.51 -3.38
C PRO A 101 6.22 -25.14 -2.20
N GLY A 102 6.63 -25.46 -0.96
CA GLY A 102 5.88 -25.08 0.25
C GLY A 102 5.86 -23.57 0.48
N ALA A 103 7.01 -22.91 0.31
CA ALA A 103 7.11 -21.44 0.41
C ALA A 103 6.27 -20.77 -0.69
N LYS A 104 6.36 -21.25 -1.93
CA LYS A 104 5.54 -20.75 -3.04
C LYS A 104 4.04 -20.89 -2.76
N LYS A 105 3.59 -22.03 -2.22
CA LYS A 105 2.18 -22.23 -1.83
C LYS A 105 1.75 -21.24 -0.74
N ALA A 106 2.59 -21.01 0.26
CA ALA A 106 2.29 -20.08 1.34
C ALA A 106 2.25 -18.61 0.85
N VAL A 107 3.17 -18.23 -0.04
CA VAL A 107 3.15 -16.92 -0.70
C VAL A 107 1.87 -16.75 -1.53
N ASN A 108 1.54 -17.70 -2.39
CA ASN A 108 0.33 -17.62 -3.21
C ASN A 108 -0.91 -17.49 -2.30
N ALA A 109 -1.01 -18.32 -1.27
CA ALA A 109 -2.10 -18.23 -0.30
C ALA A 109 -2.16 -16.85 0.39
N LEU A 110 -1.03 -16.22 0.66
CA LEU A 110 -0.98 -14.86 1.17
C LEU A 110 -1.56 -13.87 0.15
N PHE A 111 -0.99 -13.80 -1.06
CA PHE A 111 -1.37 -12.81 -2.08
C PHE A 111 -2.82 -12.99 -2.58
N ASP A 112 -3.29 -14.23 -2.72
CA ASP A 112 -4.66 -14.58 -3.12
C ASP A 112 -5.74 -14.00 -2.18
N ASN A 113 -5.37 -13.57 -0.97
CA ASN A 113 -6.31 -13.10 0.05
C ASN A 113 -6.15 -11.63 0.41
N MET A 114 -5.18 -10.92 -0.16
CA MET A 114 -4.81 -9.57 0.30
C MET A 114 -5.66 -8.45 -0.27
N LEU A 115 -6.06 -8.55 -1.54
CA LEU A 115 -6.70 -7.43 -2.23
C LEU A 115 -8.05 -7.07 -1.58
N ALA A 116 -8.92 -8.05 -1.32
CA ALA A 116 -10.25 -7.75 -0.80
C ALA A 116 -10.21 -7.01 0.55
N PRO A 117 -9.44 -7.44 1.57
CA PRO A 117 -9.28 -6.69 2.81
C PRO A 117 -8.69 -5.29 2.61
N ILE A 118 -7.62 -5.15 1.80
CA ILE A 118 -6.98 -3.85 1.54
C ILE A 118 -7.99 -2.87 0.96
N TYR A 119 -8.74 -3.28 -0.08
CA TYR A 119 -9.67 -2.40 -0.77
C TYR A 119 -10.97 -2.15 0.01
N HIS A 120 -11.38 -3.11 0.83
CA HIS A 120 -12.44 -2.89 1.83
C HIS A 120 -12.11 -1.73 2.76
N PHE A 121 -10.91 -1.72 3.36
CA PHE A 121 -10.49 -0.64 4.24
C PHE A 121 -10.23 0.67 3.50
N LYS A 122 -9.71 0.62 2.26
CA LYS A 122 -9.60 1.83 1.40
C LYS A 122 -10.97 2.48 1.17
N ARG A 123 -12.00 1.68 0.90
CA ARG A 123 -13.37 2.16 0.71
C ARG A 123 -13.98 2.69 2.00
N ARG A 124 -13.74 2.02 3.13
CA ARG A 124 -14.21 2.46 4.45
C ARG A 124 -13.63 3.82 4.84
N PHE A 125 -12.31 3.99 4.74
CA PHE A 125 -11.64 5.17 5.27
C PHE A 125 -11.53 6.32 4.27
N LYS A 126 -11.51 6.03 2.97
CA LYS A 126 -11.40 7.02 1.88
C LYS A 126 -10.29 8.05 2.13
N ARG A 127 -9.14 7.64 2.65
CA ARG A 127 -8.03 8.57 2.92
C ARG A 127 -7.46 9.12 1.62
N GLY A 128 -7.46 10.45 1.46
CA GLY A 128 -6.78 11.15 0.38
C GLY A 128 -5.29 10.84 0.35
N ARG A 129 -4.67 11.05 -0.81
CA ARG A 129 -3.21 10.94 -0.98
C ARG A 129 -2.50 12.20 -0.51
N PRO A 130 -1.18 12.17 -0.27
CA PRO A 130 -0.45 13.35 0.18
C PRO A 130 -0.69 14.61 -0.67
N GLY A 131 -0.76 14.47 -2.00
CA GLY A 131 -1.07 15.60 -2.91
C GLY A 131 -2.45 16.24 -2.72
N MET A 132 -3.38 15.57 -2.03
CA MET A 132 -4.71 16.10 -1.70
C MET A 132 -4.77 16.65 -0.26
N CYS A 133 -3.97 16.07 0.64
CA CYS A 133 -4.08 16.30 2.07
C CYS A 133 -3.12 17.38 2.60
N CYS A 134 -2.03 17.63 1.89
CA CYS A 134 -0.97 18.52 2.33
C CYS A 134 -1.22 19.95 1.83
N SER A 135 -0.93 20.93 2.68
CA SER A 135 -1.03 22.35 2.35
C SER A 135 0.01 22.80 1.34
N GLU A 136 1.19 22.17 1.38
CA GLU A 136 2.23 22.35 0.36
C GLU A 136 2.01 21.39 -0.81
N PRO A 137 2.20 21.83 -2.06
CA PRO A 137 1.96 21.02 -3.24
C PRO A 137 2.90 19.81 -3.26
N LEU A 138 2.34 18.64 -2.93
CA LEU A 138 3.02 17.37 -3.02
C LEU A 138 2.62 16.65 -4.31
N GLU A 139 3.28 16.99 -5.41
CA GLU A 139 3.20 16.24 -6.66
C GLU A 139 3.48 14.73 -6.45
N PRO A 140 2.61 13.84 -6.95
CA PRO A 140 2.84 12.40 -6.93
C PRO A 140 4.06 12.03 -7.79
N MET A 141 4.60 10.83 -7.60
CA MET A 141 5.63 10.31 -8.53
C MET A 141 5.05 10.05 -9.92
N PHE A 142 3.87 9.45 -9.96
CA PHE A 142 3.12 9.20 -11.19
C PHE A 142 2.00 10.25 -11.30
N PRO A 143 2.10 11.22 -12.22
CA PRO A 143 1.12 12.29 -12.37
C PRO A 143 -0.23 11.75 -12.86
N HIS A 144 -1.29 12.55 -12.73
CA HIS A 144 -2.60 12.19 -13.30
C HIS A 144 -2.49 11.89 -14.79
N GLY A 145 -3.11 10.80 -15.24
CA GLY A 145 -3.01 10.30 -16.61
C GLY A 145 -1.89 9.28 -16.84
N ASP A 146 -0.92 9.15 -15.92
CA ASP A 146 0.02 8.02 -15.93
C ASP A 146 -0.75 6.72 -15.59
N ARG A 147 -0.46 5.63 -16.29
CA ARG A 147 -1.06 4.30 -16.04
C ARG A 147 -0.82 3.78 -14.61
N ASP A 148 0.28 4.24 -14.00
CA ASP A 148 0.74 3.92 -12.66
C ASP A 148 0.26 4.97 -11.64
N HIS A 149 -0.50 5.98 -12.07
CA HIS A 149 -1.18 6.90 -11.17
C HIS A 149 -2.16 6.12 -10.28
N PRO A 150 -2.07 6.29 -8.96
CA PRO A 150 -2.82 5.43 -8.08
C PRO A 150 -4.23 6.02 -7.83
N ALA A 151 -5.15 5.71 -8.75
CA ALA A 151 -6.56 6.13 -8.76
C ALA A 151 -7.42 5.41 -7.68
N HIS A 152 -6.98 5.44 -6.43
CA HIS A 152 -7.67 4.86 -5.27
C HIS A 152 -7.17 5.51 -3.96
N PRO A 153 -7.87 5.37 -2.82
CA PRO A 153 -7.46 5.93 -1.54
C PRO A 153 -6.11 5.41 -1.03
N ALA A 154 -5.46 6.19 -0.18
CA ALA A 154 -4.11 5.94 0.31
C ALA A 154 -4.03 4.82 1.36
N TYR A 155 -5.02 4.69 2.25
CA TYR A 155 -4.90 3.88 3.46
C TYR A 155 -5.82 2.64 3.47
N PRO A 156 -5.30 1.45 3.82
CA PRO A 156 -3.88 1.13 4.04
C PRO A 156 -3.09 1.09 2.72
N SER A 157 -1.76 1.10 2.76
CA SER A 157 -0.92 0.99 1.55
C SER A 157 -0.84 -0.46 1.06
N GLY A 158 -1.20 -0.72 -0.20
CA GLY A 158 -1.19 -2.08 -0.77
C GLY A 158 0.20 -2.71 -0.81
N HIS A 159 1.15 -2.03 -1.47
CA HIS A 159 2.55 -2.49 -1.56
C HIS A 159 3.19 -2.67 -0.18
N SER A 160 2.92 -1.74 0.76
CA SER A 160 3.44 -1.87 2.12
C SER A 160 2.87 -3.09 2.83
N THR A 161 1.56 -3.33 2.72
CA THR A 161 0.90 -4.50 3.31
C THR A 161 1.49 -5.80 2.76
N GLN A 162 1.66 -5.90 1.44
CA GLN A 162 2.28 -7.06 0.78
C GLN A 162 3.72 -7.30 1.27
N ALA A 163 4.55 -6.26 1.29
CA ALA A 163 5.94 -6.36 1.74
C ALA A 163 6.04 -6.81 3.21
N HIS A 164 5.25 -6.22 4.10
CA HIS A 164 5.28 -6.58 5.53
C HIS A 164 4.76 -7.99 5.77
N ALA A 165 3.71 -8.40 5.06
CA ALA A 165 3.18 -9.75 5.23
C ALA A 165 4.12 -10.81 4.66
N LEU A 166 4.82 -10.54 3.55
CA LEU A 166 5.87 -11.42 3.05
C LEU A 166 7.01 -11.55 4.08
N ALA A 167 7.44 -10.44 4.68
CA ALA A 167 8.45 -10.45 5.73
C ALA A 167 7.99 -11.27 6.95
N PHE A 168 6.73 -11.11 7.36
CA PHE A 168 6.14 -11.88 8.46
C PHE A 168 6.07 -13.38 8.14
N LEU A 169 5.63 -13.74 6.94
CA LEU A 169 5.56 -15.14 6.50
C LEU A 169 6.94 -15.82 6.58
N ARG A 170 8.02 -15.11 6.20
CA ARG A 170 9.37 -15.65 6.33
C ARG A 170 9.78 -15.94 7.76
N GLN A 171 9.36 -15.11 8.71
CA GLN A 171 9.63 -15.34 10.14
C GLN A 171 8.84 -16.55 10.68
N ALA A 172 7.64 -16.78 10.16
CA ALA A 172 6.76 -17.86 10.59
C ALA A 172 7.09 -19.22 9.95
N VAL A 173 7.73 -19.24 8.78
CA VAL A 173 8.16 -20.47 8.10
C VAL A 173 9.65 -20.68 8.39
N PRO A 174 10.02 -21.70 9.20
CA PRO A 174 11.43 -22.05 9.41
C PRO A 174 12.14 -22.20 8.07
N ALA A 175 13.45 -21.89 8.03
CA ALA A 175 14.25 -22.39 6.93
C ALA A 175 14.14 -23.92 6.96
N VAL A 176 13.37 -24.48 6.04
CA VAL A 176 13.41 -25.91 5.79
C VAL A 176 14.64 -26.06 4.92
N ASP A 177 15.75 -26.45 5.56
CA ASP A 177 16.99 -26.85 4.89
C ASP A 177 16.75 -28.11 4.04
#